data_AF-A0A0T9TL80-F1
#
_entry.id   AF-A0A0T9TL80-F1
#
_cell.length_a   1.000
_cell.length_b   1.000
_cell.length_c   1.000
_cell.angle_alpha   90.00
_cell.angle_beta   90.00
_cell.angle_gamma   90.00
#
_symmetry.space_group_name_H-M   'P 1'
#
loop_
_entity.id
_entity.type
_entity.pdbx_description
1 polymer ?
#
loop_
_entity_poly.entity_id
_entity_poly.type
_entity_poly.pdbx_seq_one_letter_code
_entity_poly.pdbx_strand_id
1 'polypeptide(L)'
;MINLRDRIGRPVWYYFLVPTAAFLLVALLFTPLIMCTESALKIRPNQQGLSLPDGFYLYQHLDQRGIRIKSITPENESLVVSLESPEQQQKAIEALQDILPSGYVIISSESKKRQRLLPAFRSSMQNLG
;
A
#
# COMPACT_ATOMS: atom_id res chain seq x y z
N MET A 1 -57.10 -26.41 26.76
CA MET A 1 -57.11 -24.98 26.42
C MET A 1 -55.71 -24.43 26.65
N ILE A 2 -55.20 -23.68 25.67
CA ILE A 2 -53.78 -23.42 25.41
C ILE A 2 -53.26 -22.33 26.38
N ASN A 3 -52.16 -22.58 27.10
CA ASN A 3 -51.55 -21.60 27.98
C ASN A 3 -50.67 -20.64 27.16
N LEU A 4 -51.20 -19.44 26.90
CA LEU A 4 -50.56 -18.35 26.15
C LEU A 4 -49.84 -17.41 27.14
N ARG A 5 -48.64 -17.77 27.61
CA ARG A 5 -47.87 -16.87 28.46
C ARG A 5 -46.37 -16.86 28.23
N ASP A 6 -45.98 -16.76 26.96
CA ASP A 6 -44.67 -16.21 26.59
C ASP A 6 -44.82 -14.73 26.27
N ARG A 7 -44.97 -13.92 27.32
CA ARG A 7 -44.73 -12.48 27.21
C ARG A 7 -43.25 -12.24 27.49
N ILE A 8 -42.41 -12.65 26.54
CA ILE A 8 -40.96 -12.43 26.55
C ILE A 8 -40.73 -10.92 26.38
N GLY A 9 -40.81 -10.20 27.49
CA GLY A 9 -40.34 -8.82 27.58
C GLY A 9 -38.83 -8.86 27.41
N ARG A 10 -38.31 -8.28 26.32
CA ARG A 10 -36.87 -8.24 26.09
C ARG A 10 -36.21 -7.52 27.28
N PRO A 11 -35.27 -8.15 27.98
CA PRO A 11 -34.63 -7.53 29.14
C PRO A 11 -33.94 -6.23 28.70
N VAL A 12 -34.08 -5.17 29.50
CA VAL A 12 -33.60 -3.81 29.14
C VAL A 12 -32.12 -3.79 28.75
N TRP A 13 -31.32 -4.74 29.27
CA TRP A 13 -29.91 -4.91 28.91
C TRP A 13 -29.66 -5.23 27.43
N TYR A 14 -30.65 -5.79 26.73
CA TYR A 14 -30.61 -6.02 25.28
C TYR A 14 -30.49 -4.70 24.50
N TYR A 15 -31.08 -3.61 24.98
CA TYR A 15 -30.97 -2.30 24.33
C TYR A 15 -29.58 -1.68 24.43
N PHE A 16 -28.75 -2.12 25.37
CA PHE A 16 -27.32 -1.76 25.41
C PHE A 16 -26.47 -2.73 24.59
N LEU A 17 -26.85 -4.01 24.56
CA LEU A 17 -26.11 -5.04 23.82
C LEU A 17 -26.19 -4.85 22.30
N VAL A 18 -27.34 -4.40 21.77
CA VAL A 18 -27.54 -4.13 20.35
C VAL A 18 -26.65 -2.99 19.81
N PRO A 19 -26.60 -1.78 20.38
CA PRO A 19 -25.73 -0.72 19.89
C PRO A 19 -24.26 -1.04 20.08
N THR A 20 -23.86 -1.72 21.16
CA THR A 20 -22.48 -2.19 21.33
C THR A 20 -22.09 -3.19 20.26
N ALA A 21 -22.95 -4.18 19.97
CA ALA A 21 -22.71 -5.15 18.91
C ALA A 21 -22.68 -4.48 17.52
N ALA A 22 -23.58 -3.52 17.25
CA ALA A 22 -23.59 -2.75 16.01
C ALA A 22 -22.32 -1.91 15.85
N PHE A 23 -21.84 -1.26 16.92
CA PHE A 23 -20.61 -0.47 16.89
C PHE A 23 -19.38 -1.34 16.65
N LEU A 24 -19.31 -2.52 17.29
CA LEU A 24 -18.25 -3.51 17.07
C LEU A 24 -18.24 -4.02 15.62
N LEU A 25 -19.43 -4.29 15.07
CA LEU A 25 -19.58 -4.73 13.69
C LEU A 25 -19.15 -3.63 12.70
N VAL A 26 -19.53 -2.38 12.95
CA VAL A 26 -19.07 -1.22 12.18
C VAL A 26 -17.55 -1.10 12.26
N ALA A 27 -16.96 -1.10 13.45
CA ALA A 27 -15.50 -1.02 13.63
C ALA A 27 -14.76 -2.15 12.89
N LEU A 28 -15.29 -3.38 12.94
CA LEU A 28 -14.73 -4.54 12.23
C LEU A 28 -14.82 -4.40 10.69
N LEU A 29 -15.84 -3.70 10.18
CA LEU A 29 -15.98 -3.44 8.74
C LEU A 29 -15.04 -2.32 8.27
N PHE A 30 -14.67 -1.37 9.13
CA PHE A 30 -13.76 -0.27 8.79
C PHE A 30 -12.28 -0.60 8.97
N THR A 31 -11.91 -1.60 9.79
CA THR A 31 -10.50 -2.03 9.96
C THR A 31 -9.78 -2.46 8.67
N PRO A 32 -10.37 -3.24 7.73
CA PRO A 32 -9.65 -3.61 6.51
C PRO A 32 -9.41 -2.42 5.57
N LEU A 33 -10.17 -1.32 5.71
CA LEU A 33 -10.03 -0.14 4.87
C LEU A 33 -8.77 0.69 5.20
N ILE A 34 -8.32 0.63 6.46
CA ILE A 34 -7.20 1.45 6.96
C ILE A 34 -5.86 0.70 6.83
N MET A 35 -5.88 -0.63 6.76
CA MET A 35 -4.70 -1.46 7.06
C MET A 35 -3.75 -1.75 5.89
N CYS A 36 -4.11 -1.52 4.62
CA CYS A 36 -3.32 -2.05 3.50
C CYS A 36 -3.32 -1.18 2.24
N THR A 37 -2.90 0.08 2.36
CA THR A 37 -2.72 0.95 1.20
C THR A 37 -1.26 1.37 1.10
N GLU A 38 -0.37 0.39 0.93
CA GLU A 38 1.00 0.69 0.50
C GLU A 38 0.92 1.27 -0.91
N SER A 39 1.23 2.56 -1.04
CA SER A 39 1.31 3.21 -2.34
C SER A 39 2.71 3.06 -2.90
N ALA A 40 2.84 2.51 -4.09
CA ALA A 40 4.12 2.38 -4.78
C ALA A 40 4.07 3.08 -6.14
N LEU A 41 5.13 3.81 -6.46
CA LEU A 41 5.30 4.54 -7.71
C LEU A 41 6.40 3.88 -8.51
N LYS A 42 6.04 3.42 -9.70
CA LYS A 42 6.97 2.79 -10.63
C LYS A 42 7.38 3.79 -11.69
N ILE A 43 8.67 4.08 -11.75
CA ILE A 43 9.27 5.05 -12.66
C ILE A 43 10.04 4.26 -13.72
N ARG A 44 9.78 4.55 -15.00
CA ARG A 44 10.43 3.88 -16.13
C ARG A 44 10.83 4.89 -17.20
N PRO A 45 11.99 4.73 -17.85
CA PRO A 45 12.27 5.45 -19.08
C PRO A 45 11.33 4.97 -20.20
N ASN A 46 10.78 5.89 -20.98
CA ASN A 46 9.91 5.61 -22.12
C ASN A 46 10.70 5.36 -23.42
N GLN A 47 11.93 5.87 -23.48
CA GLN A 47 12.78 5.83 -24.67
C GLN A 47 14.00 4.94 -24.43
N GLN A 48 14.36 4.15 -25.44
CA GLN A 48 15.58 3.34 -25.45
C GLN A 48 16.80 4.29 -25.50
N GLY A 49 17.63 4.25 -24.46
CA GLY A 49 18.81 5.11 -24.31
C GLY A 49 18.76 6.08 -23.12
N LEU A 50 17.58 6.25 -22.48
CA LEU A 50 17.49 6.94 -21.20
C LEU A 50 17.89 5.99 -20.07
N SER A 51 18.85 6.40 -19.24
CA SER A 51 19.26 5.66 -18.05
C SER A 51 18.16 5.70 -16.98
N LEU A 52 18.19 4.70 -16.10
CA LEU A 52 17.33 4.67 -14.93
C LEU A 52 17.63 5.89 -14.03
N PRO A 53 16.61 6.58 -13.49
CA PRO A 53 16.86 7.72 -12.61
C PRO A 53 17.54 7.26 -11.33
N ASP A 54 18.39 8.13 -10.79
CA ASP A 54 19.07 7.87 -9.52
C ASP A 54 18.05 7.89 -8.35
N GLY A 55 18.04 6.82 -7.58
CA GLY A 55 17.18 6.70 -6.41
C GLY A 55 17.54 7.68 -5.29
N PHE A 56 18.82 8.05 -5.15
CA PHE A 56 19.24 8.97 -4.08
C PHE A 56 18.81 10.42 -4.39
N TYR A 57 18.95 10.86 -5.64
CA TYR A 57 18.44 12.16 -6.09
C TYR A 57 16.93 12.27 -5.86
N LEU A 58 16.16 11.24 -6.26
CA LEU A 58 14.71 11.23 -6.03
C LEU A 58 14.36 11.26 -4.54
N TYR A 59 15.09 10.50 -3.72
CA TYR A 59 14.92 10.51 -2.27
C TYR A 59 15.03 11.93 -1.71
N GLN A 60 16.10 12.66 -2.03
CA GLN A 60 16.31 14.01 -1.51
C GLN A 60 15.18 14.97 -1.88
N HIS A 61 14.74 14.97 -3.14
CA HIS A 61 13.70 15.90 -3.60
C HIS A 61 12.32 15.57 -3.02
N LEU A 62 12.01 14.28 -2.86
CA LEU A 62 10.76 13.86 -2.23
C LEU A 62 10.78 14.19 -0.73
N ASP A 63 11.89 13.96 -0.04
CA ASP A 63 12.07 14.30 1.37
C ASP A 63 11.96 15.82 1.63
N GLN A 64 12.55 16.65 0.75
CA GLN A 64 12.41 18.11 0.79
C GLN A 64 10.96 18.59 0.66
N ARG A 65 10.09 17.83 -0.03
CA ARG A 65 8.65 18.12 -0.14
C ARG A 65 7.83 17.49 0.99
N GLY A 66 8.47 16.87 1.98
CA GLY A 66 7.84 16.22 3.12
C GLY A 66 7.15 14.89 2.76
N ILE A 67 7.53 14.26 1.64
CA ILE A 67 6.99 12.97 1.21
C ILE A 67 7.80 11.87 1.88
N ARG A 68 7.13 11.03 2.68
CA ARG A 68 7.80 9.99 3.45
C ARG A 68 7.90 8.70 2.63
N ILE A 69 9.14 8.36 2.29
CA ILE A 69 9.44 7.18 1.49
C ILE A 69 9.71 6.01 2.41
N LYS A 70 9.05 4.90 2.15
CA LYS A 70 9.25 3.62 2.83
C LYS A 70 10.41 2.83 2.24
N SER A 71 10.53 2.79 0.92
CA SER A 71 11.63 2.11 0.24
C SER A 71 11.82 2.63 -1.19
N ILE A 72 13.06 2.59 -1.69
CA ILE A 72 13.38 2.77 -3.10
C ILE A 72 14.12 1.54 -3.56
N THR A 73 13.58 0.85 -4.56
CA THR A 73 14.14 -0.42 -5.05
C THR A 73 14.27 -0.37 -6.57
N PRO A 74 15.48 -0.59 -7.12
CA PRO A 74 15.63 -0.81 -8.56
C PRO A 74 15.05 -2.19 -8.94
N GLU A 75 14.16 -2.22 -9.92
CA GLU A 75 13.54 -3.42 -10.46
C GLU A 75 13.73 -3.46 -11.98
N ASN A 76 14.69 -4.26 -12.46
CA ASN A 76 15.04 -4.38 -13.88
C ASN A 76 15.29 -3.00 -14.52
N GLU A 77 14.42 -2.57 -15.44
CA GLU A 77 14.46 -1.29 -16.15
C GLU A 77 13.51 -0.24 -15.51
N SER A 78 13.30 -0.34 -14.21
CA SER A 78 12.37 0.52 -13.48
C SER A 78 12.84 0.79 -12.06
N LEU A 79 12.40 1.90 -11.50
CA LEU A 79 12.64 2.25 -10.11
C LEU A 79 11.31 2.28 -9.39
N VAL A 80 11.19 1.50 -8.33
CA VAL A 80 9.97 1.42 -7.52
C VAL A 80 10.18 2.19 -6.23
N VAL A 81 9.37 3.23 -6.03
CA VAL A 81 9.36 4.08 -4.83
C VAL A 81 8.10 3.76 -4.04
N SER A 82 8.24 3.08 -2.91
CA SER A 82 7.13 2.80 -1.99
C SER A 82 7.01 3.93 -0.98
N LEU A 83 5.81 4.46 -0.82
CA LEU A 83 5.48 5.53 0.13
C LEU A 83 4.99 4.95 1.45
N GLU A 84 5.11 5.74 2.52
CA GLU A 84 4.62 5.37 3.85
C GLU A 84 3.09 5.48 3.94
N SER A 85 2.49 6.45 3.24
CA SER A 85 1.04 6.69 3.22
C SER A 85 0.51 6.87 1.79
N PRO A 86 -0.67 6.31 1.47
CA PRO A 86 -1.31 6.51 0.16
C PRO A 86 -1.75 7.96 -0.08
N GLU A 87 -2.01 8.72 0.99
CA GLU A 87 -2.42 10.12 0.90
C GLU A 87 -1.32 10.98 0.28
N GLN A 88 -0.06 10.56 0.40
CA GLN A 88 1.10 11.23 -0.17
C GLN A 88 1.32 10.89 -1.65
N GLN A 89 0.60 9.91 -2.20
CA GLN A 89 0.79 9.45 -3.58
C GLN A 89 0.62 10.56 -4.60
N GLN A 90 -0.43 11.37 -4.47
CA GLN A 90 -0.70 12.44 -5.42
C GLN A 90 0.39 13.51 -5.37
N LYS A 91 0.82 13.91 -4.16
CA LYS A 91 1.92 14.85 -3.96
C LYS A 91 3.23 14.31 -4.53
N ALA A 92 3.47 13.01 -4.38
CA ALA A 92 4.65 12.36 -4.92
C ALA A 92 4.64 12.30 -6.45
N ILE A 93 3.49 12.04 -7.08
CA ILE A 93 3.37 12.09 -8.54
C ILE A 93 3.63 13.49 -9.07
N GLU A 94 3.08 14.52 -8.42
CA GLU A 94 3.32 15.93 -8.76
C GLU A 94 4.80 16.29 -8.58
N ALA A 95 5.43 15.85 -7.48
CA ALA A 95 6.84 16.04 -7.24
C ALA A 95 7.72 15.36 -8.29
N LEU A 96 7.41 14.11 -8.64
CA LEU A 96 8.14 13.35 -9.64
C LEU A 96 8.02 13.97 -11.03
N GLN A 97 6.86 14.52 -11.40
CA GLN A 97 6.68 15.22 -12.67
C GLN A 97 7.51 16.49 -12.78
N ASP A 98 7.75 17.18 -11.67
CA ASP A 98 8.54 18.41 -11.63
C ASP A 98 10.05 18.14 -11.65
N ILE A 99 10.50 17.05 -11.02
CA ILE A 99 11.94 16.72 -10.94
C ILE A 99 12.45 15.84 -12.08
N LEU A 100 11.59 15.03 -12.71
CA LEU A 100 11.99 14.15 -13.79
C LEU A 100 11.88 14.88 -15.13
N PRO A 101 12.92 14.81 -15.99
CA PRO A 101 12.85 15.38 -17.31
C PRO A 101 11.84 14.62 -18.18
N SER A 102 11.40 15.26 -19.27
CA SER A 102 10.52 14.64 -20.26
C SER A 102 11.13 13.33 -20.79
N GLY A 103 10.37 12.22 -20.74
CA GLY A 103 10.84 10.90 -21.18
C GLY A 103 10.73 9.80 -20.13
N TYR A 104 10.37 10.13 -18.88
CA TYR A 104 10.02 9.16 -17.86
C TYR A 104 8.50 8.98 -17.74
N VAL A 105 8.07 7.74 -17.53
CA VAL A 105 6.69 7.34 -17.28
C VAL A 105 6.57 6.96 -15.81
N ILE A 106 5.64 7.60 -15.11
CA ILE A 106 5.33 7.36 -13.70
C ILE A 106 4.02 6.59 -13.63
N ILE A 107 4.04 5.41 -13.02
CA ILE A 107 2.87 4.54 -12.88
C ILE A 107 2.60 4.37 -11.39
N SER A 108 1.41 4.78 -10.93
CA SER A 108 0.96 4.45 -9.58
C SER A 108 0.50 3.00 -9.53
N SER A 109 1.22 2.19 -8.78
CA SER A 109 0.77 0.87 -8.37
C SER A 109 0.29 0.94 -6.92
N GLU A 110 -0.99 0.67 -6.71
CA GLU A 110 -1.43 0.24 -5.38
C GLU A 110 -0.70 -1.08 -5.13
N SER A 111 0.34 -1.04 -4.31
CA SER A 111 1.11 -2.23 -3.95
C SER A 111 0.21 -3.07 -3.07
N LYS A 112 -0.68 -3.86 -3.70
CA LYS A 112 -1.12 -5.11 -3.11
C LYS A 112 0.17 -5.88 -2.94
N LYS A 113 0.74 -5.83 -1.73
CA LYS A 113 1.94 -6.54 -1.29
C LYS A 113 1.71 -8.03 -1.55
N ARG A 114 1.85 -8.41 -2.81
CA ARG A 114 1.79 -9.77 -3.29
C ARG A 114 3.12 -10.30 -2.85
N GLN A 115 3.07 -10.98 -1.71
CA GLN A 115 4.15 -11.79 -1.17
C GLN A 115 4.56 -12.80 -2.25
N ARG A 116 5.36 -12.36 -3.23
CA ARG A 116 6.26 -13.24 -3.95
C ARG A 116 7.38 -13.53 -2.97
N LEU A 117 7.09 -14.45 -2.04
CA LEU A 117 8.11 -15.30 -1.46
C LEU A 117 8.85 -15.93 -2.65
N LEU A 118 10.07 -15.47 -2.92
CA LEU A 118 10.95 -16.09 -3.90
C LEU A 118 11.68 -17.25 -3.21
N PRO A 119 11.46 -18.52 -3.59
CA PRO A 119 12.41 -19.57 -3.30
C PRO A 119 13.36 -19.65 -4.49
N ALA A 120 14.46 -18.89 -4.46
CA ALA A 120 15.49 -19.02 -5.50
C ALA A 120 16.88 -18.70 -4.94
N PHE A 121 17.34 -19.54 -4.02
CA PHE A 121 18.77 -19.68 -3.69
C PHE A 121 19.18 -21.11 -4.04
N ARG A 122 19.38 -21.41 -5.33
CA ARG A 122 19.88 -22.72 -5.77
C ARG A 122 20.54 -22.66 -7.14
N SER A 123 21.74 -22.07 -7.26
CA SER A 123 22.61 -22.30 -8.44
C SER A 123 24.00 -21.62 -8.39
N SER A 124 24.78 -21.73 -7.30
CA SER A 124 26.19 -21.25 -7.34
C SER A 124 27.21 -22.11 -6.58
N MET A 125 26.93 -23.40 -6.33
CA MET A 125 27.86 -24.31 -5.62
C MET A 125 28.19 -25.58 -6.42
N GLN A 126 28.11 -25.55 -7.76
CA GLN A 126 28.40 -26.73 -8.60
C GLN A 126 29.46 -26.50 -9.68
N ASN A 127 30.28 -25.45 -9.59
CA ASN A 127 31.41 -25.31 -10.50
C ASN A 127 32.67 -24.85 -9.76
N LEU A 128 33.19 -25.78 -8.95
CA LEU A 128 34.54 -25.80 -8.41
C LEU A 128 34.95 -27.28 -8.38
N GLY A 129 35.77 -27.70 -9.36
CA GLY A 129 36.33 -29.05 -9.46
C GLY A 129 36.19 -29.65 -10.85
#